data_AF-A0A353VVL8-F1
#
_entry.id   AF-A0A353VVL8-F1
#
_cell.length_a   1.000
_cell.length_b   1.000
_cell.length_c   1.000
_cell.angle_alpha   90.00
_cell.angle_beta   90.00
_cell.angle_gamma   90.00
#
_symmetry.space_group_name_H-M   'P 1'
#
loop_
_entity.id
_entity.type
_entity.pdbx_description
1 polymer ?
#
loop_
_entity_poly.entity_id
_entity_poly.type
_entity_poly.pdbx_seq_one_letter_code
_entity_poly.pdbx_strand_id
1 'polypeptide(L)'
;MHAVIRTGGKQYKVEKGDTLKIEKLDKEAGKSIKINDVLMVVDGEKVTVGTPIVKEAHVNAKIESHGRGPKIKIIKFRRRKHHRKQMGHR
;
A
#
# COMPACT_ATOMS: atom_id res chain seq x y z
N MET A 1 2.87 17.57 9.34
CA MET A 1 1.65 17.34 8.54
C MET A 1 1.66 15.90 8.04
N HIS A 2 0.58 15.16 8.26
CA HIS A 2 0.44 13.78 7.78
C HIS A 2 -0.93 13.55 7.16
N ALA A 3 -1.05 12.56 6.29
CA ALA A 3 -2.30 12.19 5.65
C ALA A 3 -2.56 10.69 5.78
N VAL A 4 -3.82 10.28 5.71
CA VAL A 4 -4.22 8.89 5.54
C VAL A 4 -4.73 8.72 4.13
N ILE A 5 -4.07 7.88 3.34
CA ILE A 5 -4.42 7.58 1.96
C ILE A 5 -4.93 6.15 1.82
N ARG A 6 -5.75 5.90 0.81
CA ARG A 6 -6.14 4.55 0.41
C ARG A 6 -5.51 4.19 -0.93
N THR A 7 -4.82 3.05 -0.97
CA THR A 7 -4.24 2.49 -2.21
C THR A 7 -4.11 0.98 -2.10
N GLY A 8 -4.30 0.26 -3.20
CA GLY A 8 -4.23 -1.21 -3.21
C GLY A 8 -5.20 -1.89 -2.23
N GLY A 9 -6.36 -1.27 -1.96
CA GLY A 9 -7.35 -1.79 -1.01
C GLY A 9 -6.98 -1.65 0.47
N LYS A 10 -5.89 -0.95 0.81
CA LYS A 10 -5.41 -0.74 2.17
C LYS A 10 -5.26 0.75 2.47
N GLN A 11 -5.21 1.10 3.75
CA GLN A 11 -5.00 2.46 4.23
C GLN A 11 -3.58 2.63 4.77
N TYR A 12 -2.95 3.77 4.47
CA TYR A 12 -1.60 4.08 4.92
C TYR A 12 -1.56 5.50 5.50
N LYS A 13 -0.90 5.66 6.64
CA LYS A 13 -0.50 6.97 7.15
C LYS A 13 0.80 7.37 6.46
N VAL A 14 0.86 8.59 5.95
CA VAL A 14 1.98 9.08 5.15
C VAL A 14 2.38 10.49 5.58
N GLU A 15 3.68 10.74 5.61
CA GLU A 15 4.29 12.04 5.84
C GLU A 15 5.16 12.45 4.65
N LYS A 16 5.50 13.74 4.58
CA LYS A 16 6.34 14.25 3.49
C LYS A 16 7.75 13.66 3.61
N GLY A 17 8.15 12.90 2.60
CA GLY A 17 9.47 12.26 2.53
C GLY A 17 9.48 10.78 2.88
N ASP A 18 8.33 10.21 3.29
CA ASP A 18 8.24 8.79 3.59
C ASP A 18 8.32 7.91 2.34
N THR A 19 9.05 6.80 2.47
CA THR A 19 9.08 5.71 1.48
C THR A 19 8.20 4.56 1.96
N LEU A 20 7.21 4.19 1.15
CA LEU A 20 6.21 3.17 1.51
C LEU A 20 6.22 2.03 0.50
N LYS A 21 6.06 0.80 0.99
CA LYS A 21 5.78 -0.37 0.16
C LYS A 21 4.28 -0.57 0.06
N ILE A 22 3.77 -0.50 -1.16
CA ILE A 22 2.36 -0.67 -1.49
C ILE A 22 2.19 -1.79 -2.52
N GLU A 23 0.94 -2.14 -2.81
CA GLU A 23 0.62 -3.09 -3.87
C GLU A 23 1.12 -2.61 -5.25
N LYS A 24 1.29 -3.55 -6.18
CA LYS A 24 1.81 -3.27 -7.52
C LYS A 24 0.93 -2.23 -8.24
N LEU A 25 1.58 -1.25 -8.85
CA LEU A 25 0.95 -0.26 -9.72
C LEU A 25 1.47 -0.41 -11.15
N ASP A 26 0.60 -0.32 -12.14
CA ASP A 26 0.95 -0.41 -13.56
C ASP A 26 1.48 0.92 -14.11
N LYS A 27 2.57 1.41 -13.51
CA LYS A 27 3.31 2.61 -13.95
C LYS A 27 4.80 2.35 -13.82
N GLU A 28 5.61 2.95 -14.67
CA GLU A 28 7.07 2.77 -14.64
C GLU A 28 7.72 3.39 -13.41
N ALA A 29 8.87 2.83 -13.00
CA ALA A 29 9.72 3.45 -12.00
C ALA A 29 10.19 4.84 -12.48
N GLY A 30 10.29 5.79 -11.55
CA GLY A 30 10.62 7.18 -11.81
C GLY A 30 9.41 8.07 -12.13
N LYS A 31 8.25 7.51 -12.48
CA LYS A 31 7.03 8.31 -12.75
C LYS A 31 6.38 8.79 -11.46
N SER A 32 5.83 10.00 -11.52
CA SER A 32 5.01 10.56 -10.45
C SER A 32 3.57 10.02 -10.54
N ILE A 33 2.96 9.79 -9.38
CA ILE A 33 1.58 9.38 -9.23
C ILE A 33 0.85 10.36 -8.30
N LYS A 34 -0.37 10.72 -8.70
CA LYS A 34 -1.28 11.51 -7.89
C LYS A 34 -2.31 10.57 -7.27
N ILE A 35 -2.36 10.53 -5.94
CA ILE A 35 -3.31 9.73 -5.17
C ILE A 35 -4.40 10.68 -4.67
N ASN A 36 -5.59 10.59 -5.27
CA ASN A 36 -6.74 11.43 -4.92
C ASN A 36 -7.57 10.85 -3.77
N ASP A 37 -7.33 9.58 -3.41
CA ASP A 37 -8.10 8.86 -2.39
C ASP A 37 -7.50 9.14 -0.99
N VAL A 38 -7.69 10.38 -0.53
CA VAL A 38 -7.22 10.87 0.76
C VAL A 38 -8.39 10.87 1.74
N LEU A 39 -8.26 10.09 2.81
CA LEU A 39 -9.27 9.87 3.83
C LEU A 39 -9.20 10.91 4.96
N MET A 40 -7.98 11.33 5.31
CA MET A 40 -7.74 12.27 6.41
C MET A 40 -6.48 13.08 6.14
N VAL A 41 -6.49 14.35 6.55
CA VAL A 41 -5.31 15.22 6.57
C VAL A 41 -5.19 15.86 7.95
N VAL A 42 -3.98 15.85 8.50
CA VAL A 42 -3.66 16.45 9.80
C VAL A 42 -2.52 17.45 9.61
N ASP A 43 -2.81 18.71 9.93
CA ASP A 43 -1.85 19.81 9.90
C ASP A 43 -1.80 20.50 11.27
N GLY A 44 -0.84 20.06 12.11
CA GLY A 44 -0.74 20.49 13.50
C GLY A 44 -2.00 20.10 14.29
N GLU A 45 -2.71 21.11 14.80
CA GLU A 45 -3.97 20.95 15.54
C GLU A 45 -5.19 20.79 14.61
N LYS A 46 -5.05 21.16 13.33
CA LYS A 46 -6.16 21.10 12.37
C LYS A 46 -6.27 19.70 11.77
N VAL A 47 -7.34 19.00 12.13
CA VAL A 47 -7.68 17.67 11.58
C VAL A 47 -8.85 17.79 10.63
N THR A 48 -8.68 17.33 9.39
CA THR A 48 -9.75 17.27 8.38
C THR A 48 -9.99 15.80 8.02
N VAL A 49 -11.17 15.30 8.39
CA VAL A 49 -11.62 13.93 8.10
C VAL A 49 -12.62 13.95 6.96
N GLY A 50 -12.42 13.09 5.97
CA GLY A 50 -13.29 12.96 4.80
C GLY A 50 -14.51 12.09 5.05
N THR A 51 -15.59 12.37 4.31
CA THR A 51 -16.81 11.54 4.27
C THR A 51 -17.23 11.29 2.82
N PRO A 52 -16.72 10.26 2.12
CA PRO A 52 -15.69 9.29 2.51
C PRO A 52 -14.25 9.75 2.25
N ILE A 53 -14.04 10.79 1.42
CA ILE A 53 -12.74 11.37 1.09
C ILE A 53 -12.73 12.87 1.38
N VAL A 54 -11.55 13.43 1.61
CA VAL A 54 -11.37 14.88 1.71
C VAL A 54 -11.39 15.45 0.29
N LYS A 55 -12.37 16.31 -0.02
CA LYS A 55 -12.49 16.92 -1.34
C LYS A 55 -11.23 17.72 -1.69
N GLU A 56 -10.78 17.61 -2.94
CA GLU A 56 -9.61 18.32 -3.53
C GLU A 56 -8.23 17.98 -2.92
N ALA A 57 -8.19 17.18 -1.85
CA ALA A 57 -6.95 16.67 -1.30
C ALA A 57 -6.31 15.64 -2.24
N HIS A 58 -5.00 15.73 -2.40
CA HIS A 58 -4.22 14.76 -3.15
C HIS A 58 -2.82 14.63 -2.59
N VAL A 59 -2.26 13.43 -2.68
CA VAL A 59 -0.86 13.16 -2.34
C VAL A 59 -0.10 12.86 -3.62
N ASN A 60 0.95 13.63 -3.89
CA ASN A 60 1.87 13.36 -4.98
C ASN A 60 3.00 12.48 -4.45
N ALA A 61 3.23 11.34 -5.10
CA ALA A 61 4.31 10.41 -4.78
C ALA A 61 5.09 10.06 -6.04
N LYS A 62 6.34 9.64 -5.89
CA LYS A 62 7.17 9.13 -6.98
C LYS A 62 7.37 7.63 -6.81
N ILE A 63 7.27 6.88 -7.89
CA ILE A 63 7.58 5.44 -7.86
C ILE A 63 9.10 5.30 -7.86
N GLU A 64 9.69 4.85 -6.75
CA GLU A 64 11.13 4.63 -6.70
C GLU A 64 11.54 3.34 -7.42
N SER A 65 10.87 2.23 -7.13
CA SER A 65 11.19 0.93 -7.71
C SER A 65 10.00 -0.02 -7.68
N HIS A 66 10.06 -1.06 -8.52
CA HIS A 66 9.17 -2.20 -8.49
C HIS A 66 9.93 -3.43 -8.02
N GLY A 67 9.27 -4.26 -7.22
CA GLY A 67 9.89 -5.46 -6.67
C GLY A 67 8.88 -6.53 -6.33
N ARG A 68 9.41 -7.73 -6.07
CA ARG A 68 8.64 -8.85 -5.52
C ARG A 68 9.11 -9.10 -4.10
N GLY A 69 8.18 -9.48 -3.24
CA GLY A 69 8.49 -9.81 -1.86
C GLY A 69 9.42 -11.02 -1.70
N PRO A 70 9.86 -11.28 -0.47
CA PRO A 70 10.53 -12.52 -0.13
C PRO A 70 9.61 -13.71 -0.44
N LYS A 71 10.20 -14.83 -0.86
CA LYS A 71 9.44 -16.04 -1.20
C LYS A 71 8.80 -16.63 0.06
N ILE A 72 7.48 -16.74 0.05
CA ILE A 72 6.71 -17.40 1.10
C ILE A 72 6.62 -18.89 0.74
N LYS A 73 7.07 -19.77 1.65
CA LYS A 73 7.00 -21.22 1.50
C LYS A 73 5.73 -21.74 2.17
N ILE A 74 4.84 -22.34 1.39
CA ILE A 74 3.57 -22.88 1.85
C ILE A 74 3.65 -24.40 1.79
N ILE A 75 3.52 -25.05 2.94
CA ILE A 75 3.48 -26.52 3.05
C ILE A 75 2.11 -26.92 3.58
N LYS A 76 1.41 -27.79 2.85
CA LYS A 76 0.15 -28.40 3.29
C LYS A 76 0.38 -29.90 3.46
N PHE A 77 0.14 -30.43 4.65
CA PHE A 77 0.32 -31.84 4.97
C PHE A 77 -0.93 -32.40 5.64
N ARG A 78 -1.37 -33.59 5.26
CA ARG A 78 -2.44 -34.33 5.92
C ARG A 78 -1.90 -35.67 6.39
N ARG A 79 -1.79 -35.85 7.72
CA ARG A 79 -1.25 -37.07 8.33
C ARG A 79 -2.07 -38.30 7.93
N ARG A 80 -1.40 -39.43 7.68
CA ARG A 80 -2.01 -40.74 7.36
C ARG A 80 -2.93 -40.75 6.11
N LYS A 81 -2.86 -39.72 5.27
CA LYS A 81 -3.64 -39.58 4.03
C LYS A 81 -2.78 -39.53 2.77
N HIS A 82 -1.51 -39.95 2.86
CA HIS A 82 -0.53 -39.90 1.78
C HIS A 82 -0.57 -38.55 1.01
N HIS A 83 -0.70 -37.44 1.74
CA HIS A 83 -0.90 -36.12 1.15
C HIS A 83 0.04 -35.09 1.76
N ARG A 84 0.95 -34.59 0.92
CA ARG A 84 1.86 -33.47 1.18
C ARG A 84 1.96 -32.63 -0.08
N LYS A 85 1.80 -31.32 0.04
CA LYS A 85 2.00 -30.34 -1.04
C LYS A 85 2.92 -29.24 -0.55
N GLN A 86 3.84 -28.80 -1.40
CA GLN A 86 4.70 -27.64 -1.19
C GLN A 86 4.52 -26.66 -2.34
N MET A 87 4.42 -25.37 -2.04
CA MET A 87 4.25 -24.29 -3.01
C MET A 87 5.03 -23.07 -2.55
N GLY A 88 5.52 -22.28 -3.51
CA GLY A 88 6.08 -20.96 -3.25
C GLY A 88 5.13 -19.87 -3.71
N HIS A 89 5.11 -18.73 -3.02
CA HIS A 89 4.42 -17.51 -3.45
C HIS A 89 5.37 -16.31 -3.36
N ARG A 90 5.30 -15.41 -4.34
CA ARG A 90 6.11 -14.19 -4.47
C ARG A 90 5.38 -13.14 -5.28
#